data_AF-A0A2N6RYP4-F1
#
_entry.id   AF-A0A2N6RYP4-F1
#
_cell.length_a   1.000
_cell.length_b   1.000
_cell.length_c   1.000
_cell.angle_alpha   90.00
_cell.angle_beta   90.00
_cell.angle_gamma   90.00
#
_symmetry.space_group_name_H-M   'P 1'
#
loop_
_entity.id
_entity.type
_entity.pdbx_description
1 polymer ?
#
loop_
_entity_poly.entity_id
_entity_poly.type
_entity_poly.pdbx_seq_one_letter_code
_entity_poly.pdbx_strand_id
1 'polypeptide(L)'
;MIVVSTDGSALGNPNGSMGWAWADHSLEAGSTSEHHHTGNADAGGATNGTNQIGELCAVLEALRAHPGSEPLTIETDSQYAINCSTTWIHGWKKNGWKNSKNEPVKNADLIRAIDAELTKREGSVKFVWVKGHAGNAGNEKVDTLARTYAEDCRSGAKSGYLPLEGWKSLLSSPYASGTDVPQDAKDLMENKISCEDYHIGRAVGEDTNPDFSKNSSVRDASKLAENTEESVKTEETENKASEQDSIEQNPNNLEKDTKPENNLDNKLQPVQGLSVSGVLQFTPPPNTSPTFNGEPRFISGTINVSGYVEPDGTLHLSPTAFYLS
;
A
#
# COMPACT_ATOMS: atom_id res chain seq x y z
N MET A 1 4.12 -14.51 15.12
CA MET A 1 4.99 -14.97 14.00
C MET A 1 4.35 -14.46 12.75
N ILE A 2 5.09 -13.65 12.02
CA ILE A 2 4.61 -12.95 10.83
C ILE A 2 5.13 -13.70 9.61
N VAL A 3 4.27 -13.89 8.61
CA VAL A 3 4.66 -14.42 7.31
C VAL A 3 4.27 -13.40 6.25
N VAL A 4 5.27 -12.93 5.50
CA VAL A 4 5.13 -11.94 4.44
C VAL A 4 5.67 -12.53 3.14
N SER A 5 4.95 -12.36 2.05
CA SER A 5 5.47 -12.64 0.71
C SER A 5 6.05 -11.37 0.09
N THR A 6 7.09 -11.50 -0.72
CA THR A 6 7.72 -10.38 -1.44
C THR A 6 8.07 -10.77 -2.87
N ASP A 7 7.81 -9.88 -3.82
CA ASP A 7 8.13 -10.10 -5.22
C ASP A 7 8.49 -8.79 -5.96
N GLY A 8 9.21 -8.92 -7.07
CA GLY A 8 9.54 -7.86 -8.00
C GLY A 8 9.21 -8.26 -9.44
N SER A 9 8.67 -7.32 -10.20
CA SER A 9 8.28 -7.53 -11.59
C SER A 9 8.94 -6.50 -12.51
N ALA A 10 9.22 -6.88 -13.76
CA ALA A 10 9.69 -5.96 -14.80
C ALA A 10 9.05 -6.29 -16.15
N LEU A 11 8.48 -5.29 -16.82
CA LEU A 11 7.84 -5.42 -18.14
C LEU A 11 8.86 -5.37 -19.31
N GLY A 12 10.15 -5.39 -18.97
CA GLY A 12 11.31 -5.44 -19.84
C GLY A 12 12.57 -5.42 -18.97
N ASN A 13 13.49 -6.37 -19.16
CA ASN A 13 14.64 -6.54 -18.26
C ASN A 13 15.97 -6.64 -19.03
N PRO A 14 16.80 -5.57 -19.06
CA PRO A 14 16.56 -4.22 -18.56
C PRO A 14 15.75 -3.35 -19.55
N ASN A 15 15.43 -2.12 -19.17
CA ASN A 15 14.76 -1.08 -19.99
C ASN A 15 13.23 -1.26 -20.14
N GLY A 16 12.57 -1.65 -19.06
CA GLY A 16 11.12 -1.61 -18.95
C GLY A 16 10.73 -1.06 -17.57
N SER A 17 9.48 -0.65 -17.45
CA SER A 17 8.93 -0.33 -16.13
C SER A 17 9.01 -1.55 -15.22
N MET A 18 9.16 -1.28 -13.94
CA MET A 18 9.33 -2.30 -12.92
C MET A 18 8.47 -1.98 -11.71
N GLY A 19 8.18 -3.00 -10.93
CA GLY A 19 7.43 -2.89 -9.68
C GLY A 19 8.00 -3.80 -8.61
N TRP A 20 7.61 -3.52 -7.38
CA TRP A 20 7.91 -4.28 -6.19
C TRP A 20 6.64 -4.38 -5.36
N ALA A 21 6.48 -5.46 -4.61
CA ALA A 21 5.38 -5.60 -3.67
C ALA A 21 5.73 -6.52 -2.51
N TRP A 22 5.13 -6.26 -1.36
CA TRP A 22 5.06 -7.19 -0.24
C TRP A 22 3.62 -7.36 0.22
N ALA A 23 3.29 -8.52 0.80
CA ALA A 23 1.98 -8.77 1.37
C ALA A 23 2.04 -9.75 2.55
N ASP A 24 1.36 -9.40 3.63
CA ASP A 24 1.15 -10.28 4.77
C ASP A 24 0.16 -11.40 4.43
N HIS A 25 0.40 -12.56 5.03
CA HIS A 25 -0.51 -13.71 4.96
C HIS A 25 -1.71 -13.56 5.90
N SER A 26 -1.61 -12.71 6.92
CA SER A 26 -2.69 -12.42 7.87
C SER A 26 -3.19 -10.99 7.70
N LEU A 27 -4.51 -10.81 7.66
CA LEU A 27 -5.15 -9.50 7.61
C LEU A 27 -4.96 -8.70 8.90
N GLU A 28 -4.68 -9.37 10.03
CA GLU A 28 -4.54 -8.75 11.35
C GLU A 28 -3.10 -8.29 11.65
N ALA A 29 -2.14 -8.59 10.78
CA ALA A 29 -0.72 -8.29 11.03
C ALA A 29 -0.49 -6.78 11.27
N GLY A 30 -1.11 -5.91 10.46
CA GLY A 30 -1.00 -4.44 10.61
C GLY A 30 -1.73 -3.85 11.83
N SER A 31 -2.45 -4.65 12.63
CA SER A 31 -3.19 -4.16 13.80
C SER A 31 -2.39 -4.19 15.11
N THR A 32 -1.14 -4.67 15.09
CA THR A 32 -0.29 -4.70 16.28
C THR A 32 0.53 -3.40 16.41
N SER A 33 0.81 -2.97 17.64
CA SER A 33 1.52 -1.72 17.92
C SER A 33 2.99 -1.71 17.50
N GLU A 34 3.54 -2.84 17.05
CA GLU A 34 4.95 -2.99 16.64
C GLU A 34 5.15 -2.95 15.12
N HIS A 35 4.09 -2.66 14.35
CA HIS A 35 4.10 -2.60 12.89
C HIS A 35 3.98 -1.16 12.39
N HIS A 36 4.67 -0.86 11.29
CA HIS A 36 4.66 0.45 10.63
C HIS A 36 3.79 0.45 9.37
N HIS A 37 2.64 -0.24 9.42
CA HIS A 37 1.64 -0.29 8.37
C HIS A 37 0.27 -0.60 8.99
N THR A 38 -0.81 -0.01 8.46
CA THR A 38 -2.17 -0.37 8.91
C THR A 38 -2.80 -1.44 8.02
N GLY A 39 -2.20 -1.70 6.85
CA GLY A 39 -2.64 -2.70 5.89
C GLY A 39 -1.94 -4.03 5.93
N ASN A 40 -2.18 -4.82 4.88
CA ASN A 40 -1.58 -6.14 4.71
C ASN A 40 -0.70 -6.24 3.45
N ALA A 41 -0.42 -5.13 2.78
CA ALA A 41 0.42 -5.09 1.58
C ALA A 41 0.88 -3.66 1.26
N ASP A 42 1.98 -3.55 0.53
CA ASP A 42 2.38 -2.33 -0.18
C ASP A 42 2.99 -2.70 -1.53
N ALA A 43 2.94 -1.76 -2.47
CA ALA A 43 3.59 -1.91 -3.76
C ALA A 43 4.02 -0.57 -4.34
N GLY A 44 5.11 -0.61 -5.08
CA GLY A 44 5.68 0.54 -5.77
C GLY A 44 6.34 0.12 -7.07
N GLY A 45 7.05 1.05 -7.70
CA GLY A 45 7.71 0.79 -8.97
C GLY A 45 8.33 2.01 -9.60
N ALA A 46 8.84 1.86 -10.81
CA ALA A 46 9.39 2.96 -11.59
C ALA A 46 9.13 2.74 -13.08
N THR A 47 9.16 3.83 -13.84
CA THR A 47 9.01 3.82 -15.30
C THR A 47 10.15 3.10 -16.02
N ASN A 48 11.27 2.87 -15.32
CA ASN A 48 12.39 2.07 -15.79
C ASN A 48 13.02 1.29 -14.62
N GLY A 49 13.70 0.19 -14.91
CA GLY A 49 14.55 -0.52 -13.96
C GLY A 49 14.75 -1.99 -14.31
N THR A 50 14.92 -2.83 -13.28
CA THR A 50 15.20 -4.26 -13.43
C THR A 50 14.45 -5.06 -12.38
N ASN A 51 14.22 -6.35 -12.65
CA ASN A 51 13.58 -7.26 -11.69
C ASN A 51 14.33 -7.28 -10.35
N GLN A 52 15.66 -7.35 -10.40
CA GLN A 52 16.52 -7.41 -9.21
C GLN A 52 16.38 -6.19 -8.29
N ILE A 53 16.13 -5.00 -8.85
CA ILE A 53 15.84 -3.81 -8.03
C ILE A 53 14.48 -3.98 -7.34
N GLY A 54 13.47 -4.47 -8.06
CA GLY A 54 12.13 -4.69 -7.51
C GLY A 54 12.13 -5.70 -6.38
N GLU A 55 12.76 -6.85 -6.60
CA GLU A 55 12.89 -7.93 -5.61
C GLU A 55 13.57 -7.43 -4.32
N LEU A 56 14.64 -6.62 -4.43
CA LEU A 56 15.33 -6.07 -3.27
C LEU A 56 14.51 -4.95 -2.58
N CYS A 57 13.83 -4.09 -3.34
CA CYS A 57 12.93 -3.08 -2.77
C CYS A 57 11.80 -3.74 -1.96
N ALA A 58 11.20 -4.82 -2.49
CA ALA A 58 10.15 -5.55 -1.80
C ALA A 58 10.62 -6.11 -0.45
N VAL A 59 11.81 -6.72 -0.40
CA VAL A 59 12.40 -7.21 0.85
C VAL A 59 12.69 -6.06 1.83
N LEU A 60 13.26 -4.95 1.35
CA LEU A 60 13.58 -3.80 2.19
C LEU A 60 12.32 -3.19 2.81
N GLU A 61 11.28 -2.97 2.02
CA GLU A 61 10.03 -2.39 2.50
C GLU A 61 9.27 -3.34 3.42
N ALA A 62 9.31 -4.66 3.16
CA ALA A 62 8.77 -5.64 4.10
C ALA A 62 9.48 -5.59 5.47
N LEU A 63 10.81 -5.42 5.49
CA LEU A 63 11.57 -5.26 6.73
C LEU A 63 11.28 -3.94 7.45
N ARG A 64 11.01 -2.85 6.72
CA ARG A 64 10.68 -1.55 7.32
C ARG A 64 9.26 -1.50 7.87
N ALA A 65 8.33 -2.16 7.18
CA ALA A 65 6.95 -2.35 7.63
C ALA A 65 6.91 -3.15 8.94
N HIS A 66 7.83 -4.11 9.09
CA HIS A 66 7.94 -4.97 10.25
C HIS A 66 9.24 -4.67 11.02
N PRO A 67 9.26 -3.74 11.99
CA PRO A 67 10.42 -3.50 12.86
C PRO A 67 10.38 -4.26 14.21
N GLY A 68 9.21 -4.80 14.61
CA GLY A 68 8.98 -5.42 15.92
C GLY A 68 9.82 -6.63 16.31
N SER A 69 9.55 -7.12 17.53
CA SER A 69 10.29 -8.22 18.17
C SER A 69 9.85 -9.62 17.71
N GLU A 70 8.73 -9.70 17.00
CA GLU A 70 8.18 -10.97 16.53
C GLU A 70 9.10 -11.68 15.52
N PRO A 71 9.12 -13.02 15.46
CA PRO A 71 9.77 -13.71 14.36
C PRO A 71 9.09 -13.40 13.02
N LEU A 72 9.87 -12.95 12.03
CA LEU A 72 9.41 -12.64 10.67
C LEU A 72 9.90 -13.71 9.69
N THR A 73 8.99 -14.26 8.89
CA THR A 73 9.32 -15.13 7.76
C THR A 73 9.02 -14.39 6.46
N ILE A 74 10.04 -14.20 5.63
CA ILE A 74 9.93 -13.62 4.29
C ILE A 74 9.93 -14.74 3.26
N GLU A 75 8.81 -14.92 2.58
CA GLU A 75 8.65 -15.82 1.44
C GLU A 75 8.90 -15.08 0.13
N THR A 76 9.82 -15.58 -0.69
CA THR A 76 10.10 -15.01 -2.01
C THR A 76 10.59 -16.07 -2.97
N ASP A 77 10.25 -15.94 -4.24
CA ASP A 77 10.81 -16.78 -5.31
C ASP A 77 12.16 -16.25 -5.82
N SER A 78 12.56 -15.05 -5.41
CA SER A 78 13.86 -14.47 -5.74
C SER A 78 14.99 -15.10 -4.93
N GLN A 79 15.67 -16.05 -5.58
CA GLN A 79 16.94 -16.56 -5.08
C GLN A 79 18.01 -15.46 -4.98
N TYR A 80 17.92 -14.42 -5.82
CA TYR A 80 18.84 -13.29 -5.80
C TYR A 80 18.70 -12.48 -4.51
N ALA A 81 17.48 -12.09 -4.14
CA ALA A 81 17.20 -11.34 -2.93
C ALA A 81 17.58 -12.13 -1.66
N ILE A 82 17.27 -13.42 -1.62
CA ILE A 82 17.67 -14.32 -0.52
C ILE A 82 19.20 -14.35 -0.39
N ASN A 83 19.92 -14.60 -1.48
CA ASN A 83 21.38 -14.73 -1.44
C ASN A 83 22.06 -13.40 -1.07
N CYS A 84 21.56 -12.27 -1.59
CA CYS A 84 22.02 -10.94 -1.19
C CYS A 84 21.84 -10.70 0.31
N SER A 85 20.69 -11.09 0.86
CA SER A 85 20.33 -10.81 2.25
C SER A 85 21.00 -11.74 3.26
N THR A 86 21.40 -12.96 2.85
CA THR A 86 21.84 -14.01 3.79
C THR A 86 23.26 -14.51 3.56
N THR A 87 23.72 -14.60 2.31
CA THR A 87 24.93 -15.37 1.97
C THR A 87 26.04 -14.46 1.50
N TRP A 88 25.78 -13.64 0.48
CA TRP A 88 26.81 -12.85 -0.19
C TRP A 88 27.24 -11.60 0.60
N ILE A 89 26.32 -11.03 1.38
CA ILE A 89 26.56 -9.86 2.24
C ILE A 89 27.81 -10.01 3.11
N HIS A 90 28.03 -11.18 3.70
CA HIS A 90 29.17 -11.42 4.58
C HIS A 90 30.51 -11.35 3.85
N GLY A 91 30.56 -11.83 2.60
CA GLY A 91 31.73 -11.71 1.73
C GLY A 91 31.95 -10.27 1.31
N TRP A 92 30.89 -9.57 0.91
CA TRP A 92 30.95 -8.19 0.45
C TRP A 92 31.36 -7.20 1.54
N LYS A 93 30.88 -7.37 2.77
CA LYS A 93 31.33 -6.55 3.93
C LYS A 93 32.82 -6.71 4.19
N LYS A 94 33.37 -7.92 4.01
CA LYS A 94 34.80 -8.21 4.21
C LYS A 94 35.70 -7.69 3.08
N ASN A 95 35.21 -7.67 1.84
CA ASN A 95 36.02 -7.33 0.67
C ASN A 95 35.83 -5.90 0.16
N GLY A 96 35.22 -5.03 0.97
CA GLY A 96 35.01 -3.62 0.61
C GLY A 96 33.95 -3.41 -0.46
N TRP A 97 32.90 -4.24 -0.48
CA TRP A 97 31.77 -4.17 -1.42
C TRP A 97 32.16 -4.35 -2.88
N LYS A 98 33.01 -5.36 -3.13
CA LYS A 98 33.42 -5.76 -4.48
C LYS A 98 32.95 -7.17 -4.83
N ASN A 99 32.63 -7.42 -6.08
CA ASN A 99 32.28 -8.75 -6.57
C ASN A 99 33.55 -9.59 -6.83
N SER A 100 33.39 -10.84 -7.29
CA SER A 100 34.50 -11.75 -7.62
C SER A 100 35.40 -11.23 -8.77
N LYS A 101 34.92 -10.26 -9.55
CA LYS A 101 35.67 -9.58 -10.61
C LYS A 101 36.35 -8.29 -10.12
N ASN A 102 36.34 -8.01 -8.82
CA ASN A 102 36.87 -6.80 -8.19
C ASN A 102 36.15 -5.50 -8.62
N GLU A 103 34.93 -5.61 -9.13
CA GLU A 103 34.06 -4.49 -9.49
C GLU A 103 33.12 -4.15 -8.33
N PRO A 104 32.61 -2.91 -8.22
CA PRO A 104 31.59 -2.57 -7.25
C PRO A 104 30.37 -3.51 -7.33
N VAL A 105 29.86 -3.93 -6.17
CA VAL A 105 28.63 -4.74 -6.10
C VAL A 105 27.45 -3.93 -6.63
N LYS A 106 26.68 -4.53 -7.55
CA LYS A 106 25.44 -3.93 -8.06
C LYS A 106 24.39 -3.87 -6.94
N ASN A 107 23.58 -2.82 -6.92
CA ASN A 107 22.53 -2.60 -5.93
C ASN A 107 23.04 -2.56 -4.48
N ALA A 108 24.32 -2.21 -4.27
CA ALA A 108 24.94 -2.23 -2.95
C ALA A 108 24.22 -1.36 -1.92
N ASP A 109 23.59 -0.26 -2.34
CA ASP A 109 22.85 0.61 -1.42
C ASP A 109 21.59 -0.09 -0.86
N LEU A 110 20.80 -0.77 -1.71
CA LEU A 110 19.68 -1.60 -1.27
C LEU A 110 20.14 -2.71 -0.32
N ILE A 111 21.21 -3.42 -0.70
CA ILE A 111 21.72 -4.56 0.07
C ILE A 111 22.25 -4.10 1.44
N ARG A 112 22.87 -2.92 1.53
CA ARG A 112 23.29 -2.30 2.80
C ARG A 112 22.10 -1.93 3.67
N ALA A 113 21.05 -1.35 3.09
CA ALA A 113 19.86 -1.00 3.85
C ALA A 113 19.15 -2.26 4.38
N ILE A 114 19.05 -3.32 3.58
CA ILE A 114 18.52 -4.61 4.04
C ILE A 114 19.34 -5.17 5.22
N ASP A 115 20.69 -5.19 5.12
CA ASP A 115 21.57 -5.63 6.21
C ASP A 115 21.41 -4.76 7.47
N ALA A 116 21.17 -3.45 7.30
CA ALA A 116 20.92 -2.53 8.41
C ALA A 116 19.59 -2.82 9.10
N GLU A 117 18.48 -3.00 8.36
CA GLU A 117 17.17 -3.33 8.95
C GLU A 117 17.18 -4.72 9.61
N LEU A 118 17.83 -5.71 8.98
CA LEU A 118 18.03 -7.04 9.57
C LEU A 118 18.82 -6.99 10.89
N THR A 119 19.81 -6.08 10.99
CA THR A 119 20.62 -5.92 12.20
C THR A 119 19.88 -5.13 13.29
N LYS A 120 19.04 -4.17 12.89
CA LYS A 120 18.30 -3.28 13.79
C LYS A 120 17.09 -3.97 14.42
N ARG A 121 16.42 -4.87 13.68
CA ARG A 121 15.23 -5.59 14.16
C ARG A 121 15.56 -6.46 15.38
N GLU A 122 14.69 -6.43 16.39
CA GLU A 122 14.84 -7.27 17.59
C GLU A 122 14.48 -8.74 17.32
N GLY A 123 13.43 -8.96 16.52
CA GLY A 123 12.96 -10.27 16.12
C GLY A 123 13.80 -10.92 15.03
N SER A 124 13.92 -12.25 15.08
CA SER A 124 14.65 -13.02 14.04
C SER A 124 13.94 -12.97 12.69
N VAL A 125 14.71 -12.87 11.61
CA VAL A 125 14.20 -12.98 10.24
C VAL A 125 14.63 -14.31 9.60
N LYS A 126 13.67 -14.99 8.99
CA LYS A 126 13.90 -16.22 8.20
C LYS A 126 13.46 -15.98 6.77
N PHE A 127 14.34 -16.29 5.82
CA PHE A 127 13.99 -16.32 4.40
C PHE A 127 13.55 -17.74 4.01
N VAL A 128 12.45 -17.84 3.27
CA VAL A 128 11.94 -19.09 2.70
C VAL A 128 11.84 -18.89 1.20
N TRP A 129 12.60 -19.71 0.45
CA TRP A 129 12.44 -19.74 -0.99
C TRP A 129 11.16 -20.49 -1.34
N VAL A 130 10.29 -19.85 -2.11
CA VAL A 130 9.11 -20.47 -2.68
C VAL A 130 9.29 -20.62 -4.18
N LYS A 131 8.64 -21.61 -4.77
CA LYS A 131 8.72 -21.80 -6.22
C LYS A 131 7.84 -20.76 -6.91
N GLY A 132 8.39 -20.02 -7.87
CA GLY A 132 7.62 -19.13 -8.74
C GLY A 132 6.57 -19.91 -9.56
N HIS A 133 5.38 -19.31 -9.66
CA HIS A 133 4.15 -19.79 -10.32
C HIS A 133 3.37 -20.93 -9.64
N ALA A 134 2.05 -20.69 -9.54
CA ALA A 134 0.94 -21.56 -9.14
C ALA A 134 1.12 -22.38 -7.85
N GLY A 135 0.44 -21.94 -6.78
CA GLY A 135 0.24 -22.72 -5.56
C GLY A 135 0.61 -22.02 -4.25
N ASN A 136 1.04 -20.76 -4.29
CA ASN A 136 1.24 -19.93 -3.10
C ASN A 136 0.47 -18.63 -3.26
N ALA A 137 -0.66 -18.51 -2.54
CA ALA A 137 -1.55 -17.36 -2.61
C ALA A 137 -0.84 -16.04 -2.24
N GLY A 138 0.10 -16.07 -1.30
CA GLY A 138 0.90 -14.90 -0.92
C GLY A 138 1.79 -14.44 -2.07
N ASN A 139 2.51 -15.37 -2.71
CA ASN A 139 3.38 -15.08 -3.85
C ASN A 139 2.58 -14.60 -5.08
N GLU A 140 1.42 -15.20 -5.35
CA GLU A 140 0.55 -14.78 -6.46
C GLU A 140 -0.02 -13.37 -6.24
N LYS A 141 -0.34 -13.01 -4.99
CA LYS A 141 -0.75 -11.66 -4.62
C LYS A 141 0.35 -10.64 -4.90
N VAL A 142 1.59 -10.89 -4.46
CA VAL A 142 2.68 -9.94 -4.69
C VAL A 142 3.16 -9.87 -6.14
N ASP A 143 3.12 -10.96 -6.91
CA ASP A 143 3.37 -10.94 -8.36
C ASP A 143 2.35 -10.03 -9.06
N THR A 144 1.07 -10.20 -8.74
CA THR A 144 -0.01 -9.35 -9.27
C THR A 144 0.22 -7.88 -8.91
N LEU A 145 0.46 -7.57 -7.64
CA LEU A 145 0.68 -6.20 -7.18
C LEU A 145 1.90 -5.54 -7.84
N ALA A 146 3.03 -6.22 -7.87
CA ALA A 146 4.26 -5.71 -8.47
C ALA A 146 4.09 -5.49 -9.99
N ARG A 147 3.47 -6.46 -10.68
CA ARG A 147 3.21 -6.37 -12.12
C ARG A 147 2.24 -5.25 -12.45
N THR A 148 1.15 -5.11 -11.71
CA THR A 148 0.17 -4.02 -11.90
C THR A 148 0.83 -2.66 -11.68
N TYR A 149 1.64 -2.49 -10.63
CA TYR A 149 2.34 -1.21 -10.40
C TYR A 149 3.30 -0.88 -11.55
N ALA A 150 4.01 -1.88 -12.09
CA ALA A 150 4.86 -1.70 -13.26
C ALA A 150 4.05 -1.26 -14.51
N GLU A 151 2.84 -1.79 -14.70
CA GLU A 151 1.94 -1.41 -15.80
C GLU A 151 1.38 0.00 -15.63
N ASP A 152 1.01 0.36 -14.41
CA ASP A 152 0.55 1.70 -14.05
C ASP A 152 1.66 2.75 -14.25
N CYS A 153 2.90 2.44 -13.86
CA CYS A 153 4.05 3.30 -14.17
C CYS A 153 4.23 3.47 -15.69
N ARG A 154 4.15 2.38 -16.46
CA ARG A 154 4.32 2.42 -17.93
C ARG A 154 3.26 3.27 -18.61
N SER A 155 2.02 3.20 -18.13
CA SER A 155 0.89 3.95 -18.69
C SER A 155 0.80 5.39 -18.16
N GLY A 156 1.56 5.73 -17.12
CA GLY A 156 1.49 7.01 -16.43
C GLY A 156 0.30 7.12 -15.46
N ALA A 157 -0.39 6.02 -15.16
CA ALA A 157 -1.49 5.98 -14.21
C ALA A 157 -1.03 6.14 -12.75
N LYS A 158 0.19 5.67 -12.43
CA LYS A 158 0.84 5.91 -11.14
C LYS A 158 2.23 6.50 -11.34
N SER A 159 2.61 7.40 -10.44
CA SER A 159 3.98 7.89 -10.35
C SER A 159 4.90 6.83 -9.75
N GLY A 160 6.18 6.89 -10.13
CA GLY A 160 7.20 6.02 -9.56
C GLY A 160 7.30 6.15 -8.04
N TYR A 161 7.45 5.01 -7.36
CA TYR A 161 7.56 4.88 -5.92
C TYR A 161 8.60 3.80 -5.61
N LEU A 162 9.80 4.23 -5.23
CA LEU A 162 10.87 3.34 -4.75
C LEU A 162 11.39 3.90 -3.43
N PRO A 163 11.90 3.06 -2.51
CA PRO A 163 12.71 3.56 -1.41
C PRO A 163 13.91 4.37 -1.92
N LEU A 164 14.46 5.22 -1.06
CA LEU A 164 15.65 6.03 -1.36
C LEU A 164 16.77 5.20 -1.98
N GLU A 165 17.04 4.01 -1.43
CA GLU A 165 18.06 3.09 -1.92
C GLU A 165 17.70 2.46 -3.27
N GLY A 166 16.41 2.27 -3.53
CA GLY A 166 15.89 1.85 -4.82
C GLY A 166 16.18 2.88 -5.91
N TRP A 167 15.88 4.16 -5.64
CA TRP A 167 16.24 5.26 -6.56
C TRP A 167 17.74 5.36 -6.78
N LYS A 168 18.56 5.30 -5.73
CA LYS A 168 20.04 5.32 -5.84
C LYS A 168 20.57 4.15 -6.69
N SER A 169 20.03 2.95 -6.47
CA SER A 169 20.44 1.76 -7.23
C SER A 169 20.02 1.85 -8.70
N LEU A 170 18.81 2.36 -8.98
CA LEU A 170 18.34 2.58 -10.35
C LEU A 170 19.16 3.63 -11.08
N LEU A 171 19.36 4.80 -10.46
CA LEU A 171 20.02 5.95 -11.09
C LEU A 171 21.53 5.76 -11.27
N SER A 172 22.16 4.92 -10.47
CA SER A 172 23.56 4.51 -10.66
C SER A 172 23.73 3.41 -11.70
N SER A 173 22.64 2.79 -12.18
CA SER A 173 22.69 1.73 -13.17
C SER A 173 22.81 2.28 -14.61
N PRO A 174 23.33 1.49 -15.56
CA PRO A 174 23.32 1.86 -16.98
C PRO A 174 21.92 2.06 -17.59
N TYR A 175 20.88 1.66 -16.87
CA TYR A 175 19.48 1.68 -17.33
C TYR A 175 18.72 2.88 -16.80
N ALA A 176 19.38 3.81 -16.10
CA ALA A 176 18.77 5.03 -15.59
C ALA A 176 18.21 5.94 -16.69
N SER A 177 18.74 5.83 -17.92
CA SER A 177 18.32 6.65 -19.06
C SER A 177 16.83 6.51 -19.33
N GLY A 178 16.12 7.63 -19.41
CA GLY A 178 14.67 7.66 -19.65
C GLY A 178 13.81 7.32 -18.43
N THR A 179 14.40 7.16 -17.24
CA THR A 179 13.62 7.04 -15.99
C THR A 179 12.95 8.38 -15.71
N ASP A 180 11.62 8.36 -15.63
CA ASP A 180 10.86 9.46 -15.06
C ASP A 180 10.88 9.36 -13.53
N VAL A 181 11.55 10.33 -12.90
CA VAL A 181 11.69 10.42 -11.45
C VAL A 181 10.73 11.49 -10.93
N PRO A 182 9.72 11.11 -10.11
CA PRO A 182 8.77 12.06 -9.53
C PRO A 182 9.45 13.13 -8.66
N GLN A 183 8.79 14.27 -8.49
CA GLN A 183 9.38 15.41 -7.79
C GLN A 183 9.68 15.11 -6.32
N ASP A 184 8.77 14.46 -5.62
CA ASP A 184 8.99 14.04 -4.23
C ASP A 184 10.11 13.02 -4.06
N ALA A 185 10.31 12.12 -5.03
CA ALA A 185 11.49 11.23 -5.05
C ALA A 185 12.80 12.02 -5.18
N LYS A 186 12.82 13.12 -5.96
CA LYS A 186 13.97 14.03 -6.01
C LYS A 186 14.18 14.73 -4.69
N ASP A 187 13.10 15.22 -4.09
CA ASP A 187 13.16 15.90 -2.80
C ASP A 187 13.63 14.95 -1.68
N LEU A 188 13.25 13.67 -1.72
CA LEU A 188 13.77 12.62 -0.84
C LEU A 188 15.28 12.44 -1.01
N MET A 189 15.75 12.33 -2.26
CA MET A 189 17.19 12.17 -2.54
C MET A 189 18.03 13.38 -2.15
N GLU A 190 17.43 14.58 -2.18
CA GLU A 190 18.04 15.84 -1.75
C GLU A 190 17.88 16.10 -0.24
N ASN A 191 17.27 15.18 0.51
CA ASN A 191 16.94 15.30 1.95
C ASN A 191 16.06 16.52 2.30
N LYS A 192 15.21 16.96 1.36
CA LYS A 192 14.21 18.01 1.61
C LYS A 192 12.97 17.49 2.30
N ILE A 193 12.67 16.20 2.13
CA ILE A 193 11.62 15.49 2.85
C ILE A 193 12.23 14.27 3.55
N SER A 194 11.61 13.85 4.64
CA SER A 194 12.02 12.65 5.35
C SER A 194 11.58 11.38 4.61
N CYS A 195 12.15 10.22 4.97
CA CYS A 195 11.66 8.94 4.46
C CYS A 195 10.20 8.75 4.89
N GLU A 196 9.88 9.13 6.12
CA GLU A 196 8.55 9.04 6.70
C GLU A 196 7.52 9.83 5.89
N ASP A 197 7.82 11.09 5.56
CA ASP A 197 6.96 11.95 4.75
C ASP A 197 6.77 11.40 3.33
N TYR A 198 7.80 10.77 2.76
CA TYR A 198 7.76 10.20 1.41
C TYR A 198 6.77 9.02 1.28
N HIS A 199 6.51 8.28 2.35
CA HIS A 199 5.60 7.12 2.32
C HIS A 199 4.13 7.51 2.55
N ILE A 200 3.86 8.76 2.96
CA ILE A 200 2.48 9.22 3.23
C ILE A 200 1.65 9.18 1.94
N GLY A 201 0.54 8.42 1.99
CA GLY A 201 -0.45 8.38 0.91
C GLY A 201 -0.05 7.57 -0.33
N ARG A 202 1.02 6.76 -0.25
CA ARG A 202 1.53 5.94 -1.38
C ARG A 202 1.09 4.47 -1.36
N ALA A 203 0.46 4.00 -0.28
CA ALA A 203 0.08 2.60 -0.09
C ALA A 203 -1.00 2.11 -1.09
N VAL A 204 -1.04 0.80 -1.33
CA VAL A 204 -1.97 0.16 -2.26
C VAL A 204 -3.01 -0.69 -1.50
N GLY A 205 -4.26 -0.21 -1.41
CA GLY A 205 -5.38 -0.93 -0.77
C GLY A 205 -6.38 -0.03 -0.01
N GLU A 206 -7.40 -0.62 0.62
CA GLU A 206 -8.28 0.07 1.60
C GLU A 206 -7.53 0.42 2.90
N ASP A 207 -6.36 -0.17 3.10
CA ASP A 207 -5.58 0.00 4.30
C ASP A 207 -4.44 0.99 4.07
N THR A 208 -4.46 2.04 4.86
CA THR A 208 -3.49 3.13 4.77
C THR A 208 -2.09 2.69 5.26
N ASN A 209 -1.01 3.32 4.81
CA ASN A 209 0.17 3.46 5.66
C ASN A 209 0.22 4.92 6.10
N PRO A 210 -0.08 5.19 7.37
CA PRO A 210 0.80 6.06 8.12
C PRO A 210 0.81 5.65 9.60
N ASP A 211 1.91 5.10 10.10
CA ASP A 211 2.29 5.42 11.48
C ASP A 211 3.79 5.54 11.67
N PHE A 212 4.38 6.55 11.02
CA PHE A 212 5.54 7.22 11.59
C PHE A 212 5.15 8.31 12.60
N SER A 213 3.85 8.41 12.95
CA SER A 213 3.31 9.48 13.79
C SER A 213 3.33 9.17 15.29
N LYS A 214 4.40 8.56 15.82
CA LYS A 214 4.60 8.50 17.29
C LYS A 214 6.06 8.73 17.70
N ASN A 215 6.56 9.94 17.49
CA ASN A 215 7.42 10.65 18.46
C ASN A 215 7.92 12.00 17.91
N SER A 216 7.04 13.00 17.89
CA SER A 216 7.48 14.40 17.97
C SER A 216 6.53 15.12 18.89
N SER A 217 6.96 15.23 20.14
CA SER A 217 6.30 16.01 21.18
C SER A 217 6.02 17.42 20.69
N VAL A 218 4.75 17.83 20.75
CA VAL A 218 4.32 19.23 20.65
C VAL A 218 5.02 20.03 21.75
N ARG A 219 6.13 20.68 21.40
CA ARG A 219 6.66 21.86 22.05
C ARG A 219 6.63 22.99 21.03
N ASP A 220 6.02 24.08 21.46
CA ASP A 220 6.05 25.42 20.87
C ASP A 220 5.43 25.63 19.48
N ALA A 221 4.17 26.07 19.50
CA ALA A 221 3.71 27.15 18.62
C ALA A 221 2.67 28.03 19.32
N SER A 222 2.95 28.43 20.57
CA SER A 222 2.36 29.65 21.15
C SER A 222 3.33 30.80 20.92
N LYS A 223 3.13 31.54 19.83
CA LYS A 223 3.51 32.96 19.59
C LYS A 223 3.51 33.24 18.09
N LEU A 224 2.48 33.92 17.60
CA LEU A 224 2.58 35.12 16.74
C LEU A 224 1.19 35.55 16.23
N ALA A 225 0.79 36.76 16.69
CA ALA A 225 -0.23 37.69 16.17
C ALA A 225 -1.70 37.20 16.20
N GLU A 226 -2.64 37.71 17.01
CA GLU A 226 -2.92 39.09 17.46
C GLU A 226 -2.86 40.13 16.32
N ASN A 227 -3.98 40.26 15.59
CA ASN A 227 -4.76 41.50 15.43
C ASN A 227 -5.62 41.43 14.17
N THR A 228 -6.94 41.33 14.32
CA THR A 228 -7.92 42.26 13.71
C THR A 228 -9.32 41.88 14.17
N GLU A 229 -9.85 42.65 15.11
CA GLU A 229 -11.29 42.83 15.31
C GLU A 229 -11.75 43.92 14.34
N GLU A 230 -12.86 43.70 13.61
CA GLU A 230 -13.95 44.69 13.57
C GLU A 230 -15.28 44.06 13.15
N SER A 231 -16.16 43.93 14.15
CA SER A 231 -17.62 44.17 14.20
C SER A 231 -18.46 44.18 12.91
N VAL A 232 -19.57 43.44 12.87
CA VAL A 232 -20.97 43.98 12.83
C VAL A 232 -21.99 42.97 13.40
N LYS A 233 -22.51 43.33 14.58
CA LYS A 233 -23.88 43.23 15.15
C LYS A 233 -25.00 42.36 14.53
N THR A 234 -25.49 41.45 15.39
CA THR A 234 -26.88 41.16 15.85
C THR A 234 -28.04 41.11 14.87
N GLU A 235 -28.80 40.01 14.94
CA GLU A 235 -30.24 40.07 15.30
C GLU A 235 -30.69 38.74 15.95
N GLU A 236 -31.27 38.87 17.15
CA GLU A 236 -31.99 37.84 17.89
C GLU A 236 -33.39 37.67 17.29
N THR A 237 -33.96 36.47 17.37
CA THR A 237 -35.39 36.31 17.62
C THR A 237 -35.65 34.99 18.32
N GLU A 238 -36.02 35.11 19.59
CA GLU A 238 -36.70 34.08 20.37
C GLU A 238 -38.04 33.71 19.71
N ASN A 239 -38.44 32.44 19.80
CA ASN A 239 -39.83 32.11 20.04
C ASN A 239 -39.95 30.85 20.91
N LYS A 240 -40.75 31.00 21.96
CA LYS A 240 -41.11 30.05 23.02
C LYS A 240 -42.40 29.31 22.67
N ALA A 241 -42.65 28.24 23.46
CA ALA A 241 -43.93 27.57 23.77
C ALA A 241 -44.39 26.51 22.75
N SER A 242 -44.94 25.35 23.12
CA SER A 242 -45.42 24.82 24.41
C SER A 242 -45.88 23.35 24.24
N GLU A 243 -45.82 22.60 25.37
CA GLU A 243 -46.79 21.58 25.86
C GLU A 243 -47.00 20.27 25.07
N GLN A 244 -46.58 19.13 25.64
CA GLN A 244 -47.34 18.14 26.45
C GLN A 244 -48.10 17.11 25.59
N ASP A 245 -47.71 15.83 25.67
CA ASP A 245 -48.52 14.82 26.38
C ASP A 245 -47.84 13.46 26.47
N SER A 246 -48.11 12.82 27.60
CA SER A 246 -47.69 11.50 28.09
C SER A 246 -48.49 10.31 27.52
N ILE A 247 -47.94 9.08 27.64
CA ILE A 247 -48.55 7.77 27.99
C ILE A 247 -47.54 6.68 27.56
N GLU A 248 -46.76 6.03 28.44
CA GLU A 248 -47.03 4.93 29.39
C GLU A 248 -47.13 3.50 28.78
N GLN A 249 -46.13 2.64 29.13
CA GLN A 249 -46.13 1.18 29.41
C GLN A 249 -46.71 0.17 28.37
N ASN A 250 -46.27 -1.08 28.20
CA ASN A 250 -45.37 -2.02 28.89
C ASN A 250 -45.03 -3.21 27.93
N PRO A 251 -44.11 -4.13 28.29
CA PRO A 251 -43.50 -5.17 27.45
C PRO A 251 -44.14 -6.56 27.63
N ASN A 252 -43.77 -7.52 26.77
CA ASN A 252 -43.64 -8.97 27.09
C ASN A 252 -43.20 -9.75 25.83
N ASN A 253 -42.03 -10.41 25.88
CA ASN A 253 -41.80 -11.83 26.20
C ASN A 253 -41.65 -12.69 24.94
N LEU A 254 -40.51 -13.39 24.81
CA LEU A 254 -40.45 -14.86 24.91
C LEU A 254 -39.01 -15.37 24.66
N GLU A 255 -38.53 -16.12 25.65
CA GLU A 255 -37.34 -16.96 25.66
C GLU A 255 -37.42 -18.12 24.65
N LYS A 256 -36.26 -18.59 24.15
CA LYS A 256 -35.80 -19.98 24.36
C LYS A 256 -34.40 -20.30 23.80
N ASP A 257 -33.57 -20.81 24.71
CA ASP A 257 -32.46 -21.77 24.63
C ASP A 257 -31.96 -22.29 23.27
N THR A 258 -30.63 -22.24 23.04
CA THR A 258 -29.73 -23.43 23.05
C THR A 258 -28.24 -23.04 22.96
N LYS A 259 -27.38 -23.89 23.56
CA LYS A 259 -25.92 -23.81 23.72
C LYS A 259 -25.13 -24.22 22.44
N PRO A 260 -23.79 -24.08 22.39
CA PRO A 260 -23.05 -23.55 21.24
C PRO A 260 -22.44 -24.62 20.33
N GLU A 261 -22.28 -24.27 19.04
CA GLU A 261 -21.33 -24.89 18.13
C GLU A 261 -20.56 -23.82 17.35
N ASN A 262 -19.25 -24.06 17.22
CA ASN A 262 -18.27 -23.27 16.46
C ASN A 262 -18.72 -22.97 15.02
N ASN A 263 -18.49 -21.75 14.54
CA ASN A 263 -18.07 -21.53 13.15
C ASN A 263 -17.44 -20.14 12.93
N LEU A 264 -16.27 -20.16 12.31
CA LEU A 264 -15.66 -19.04 11.58
C LEU A 264 -16.57 -18.66 10.40
N ASP A 265 -16.87 -17.37 10.22
CA ASP A 265 -17.15 -16.71 8.94
C ASP A 265 -17.54 -15.24 9.20
N ASN A 266 -16.57 -14.31 9.18
CA ASN A 266 -16.90 -12.88 9.08
C ASN A 266 -17.11 -12.52 7.60
N LYS A 267 -18.27 -12.93 7.06
CA LYS A 267 -18.87 -12.27 5.90
C LYS A 267 -19.25 -10.85 6.31
N LEU A 268 -18.84 -9.84 5.53
CA LEU A 268 -19.41 -8.50 5.60
C LEU A 268 -20.94 -8.61 5.56
N GLN A 269 -21.59 -8.30 6.68
CA GLN A 269 -23.04 -8.34 6.78
C GLN A 269 -23.59 -7.14 6.00
N PRO A 270 -24.53 -7.35 5.06
CA PRO A 270 -25.20 -6.24 4.40
C PRO A 270 -25.92 -5.38 5.45
N VAL A 271 -25.76 -4.06 5.36
CA VAL A 271 -26.54 -3.14 6.19
C VAL A 271 -28.02 -3.36 5.89
N GLN A 272 -28.81 -3.79 6.88
CA GLN A 272 -30.23 -4.04 6.67
C GLN A 272 -30.94 -2.74 6.27
N GLY A 273 -31.59 -2.75 5.10
CA GLY A 273 -32.48 -1.67 4.65
C GLY A 273 -31.89 -0.72 3.59
N LEU A 274 -30.59 -0.79 3.28
CA LEU A 274 -29.99 0.01 2.21
C LEU A 274 -29.63 -0.91 1.02
N SER A 275 -30.35 -0.76 -0.09
CA SER A 275 -30.09 -1.50 -1.34
C SER A 275 -29.91 -0.52 -2.49
N VAL A 276 -28.92 -0.77 -3.34
CA VAL A 276 -28.70 -0.02 -4.59
C VAL A 276 -28.83 -0.97 -5.78
N SER A 277 -29.52 -0.53 -6.83
CA SER A 277 -29.67 -1.29 -8.07
C SER A 277 -29.68 -0.32 -9.26
N GLY A 278 -29.10 -0.72 -10.39
CA GLY A 278 -29.07 0.14 -11.57
C GLY A 278 -28.27 -0.50 -12.71
N VAL A 279 -28.15 0.25 -13.81
CA VAL A 279 -27.31 -0.11 -14.96
C VAL A 279 -26.01 0.68 -14.88
N LEU A 280 -24.88 0.00 -14.90
CA LEU A 280 -23.58 0.64 -15.06
C LEU A 280 -23.30 0.87 -16.54
N GLN A 281 -23.04 2.12 -16.94
CA GLN A 281 -22.70 2.48 -18.31
C GLN A 281 -21.21 2.79 -18.45
N PHE A 282 -20.52 2.02 -19.28
CA PHE A 282 -19.11 2.27 -19.62
C PHE A 282 -19.02 3.26 -20.78
N THR A 283 -18.18 4.29 -20.62
CA THR A 283 -17.94 5.31 -21.65
C THR A 283 -16.43 5.47 -21.86
N PRO A 284 -15.91 5.39 -23.11
CA PRO A 284 -16.68 5.17 -24.34
C PRO A 284 -17.21 3.72 -24.47
N PRO A 285 -18.33 3.50 -25.18
CA PRO A 285 -18.93 2.18 -25.27
C PRO A 285 -18.03 1.20 -26.05
N PRO A 286 -18.04 -0.11 -25.76
CA PRO A 286 -17.12 -1.08 -26.37
C PRO A 286 -17.10 -1.07 -27.91
N ASN A 287 -18.23 -0.75 -28.55
CA ASN A 287 -18.36 -0.67 -30.01
C ASN A 287 -17.57 0.49 -30.65
N THR A 288 -17.02 1.41 -29.87
CA THR A 288 -16.08 2.42 -30.38
C THR A 288 -14.64 1.90 -30.47
N SER A 289 -14.35 0.71 -29.94
CA SER A 289 -13.02 0.10 -30.03
C SER A 289 -12.79 -0.57 -31.39
N PRO A 290 -11.63 -0.38 -32.05
CA PRO A 290 -11.29 -1.08 -33.31
C PRO A 290 -11.23 -2.60 -33.17
N THR A 291 -11.12 -3.13 -31.94
CA THR A 291 -11.03 -4.56 -31.64
C THR A 291 -12.38 -5.16 -31.22
N PHE A 292 -13.49 -4.42 -31.33
CA PHE A 292 -14.82 -4.92 -31.00
C PHE A 292 -15.31 -5.92 -32.04
N ASN A 293 -15.66 -7.13 -31.60
CA ASN A 293 -16.04 -8.25 -32.46
C ASN A 293 -17.56 -8.44 -32.60
N GLY A 294 -18.38 -7.52 -32.07
CA GLY A 294 -19.84 -7.59 -32.13
C GLY A 294 -20.49 -8.28 -30.93
N GLU A 295 -19.72 -8.97 -30.09
CA GLU A 295 -20.22 -9.70 -28.92
C GLU A 295 -20.04 -8.89 -27.62
N PRO A 296 -20.85 -9.16 -26.57
CA PRO A 296 -20.66 -8.56 -25.25
C PRO A 296 -19.23 -8.79 -24.74
N ARG A 297 -18.60 -7.74 -24.21
CA ARG A 297 -17.29 -7.88 -23.57
C ARG A 297 -17.47 -8.31 -22.12
N PHE A 298 -16.81 -9.40 -21.76
CA PHE A 298 -16.65 -9.77 -20.36
C PHE A 298 -15.74 -8.74 -19.69
N ILE A 299 -16.25 -8.12 -18.63
CA ILE A 299 -15.55 -7.14 -17.81
C ILE A 299 -15.71 -7.62 -16.38
N SER A 300 -14.58 -7.89 -15.74
CA SER A 300 -14.51 -8.23 -14.31
C SER A 300 -13.63 -7.19 -13.62
N GLY A 301 -14.03 -6.78 -12.43
CA GLY A 301 -13.34 -5.76 -11.66
C GLY A 301 -14.22 -5.27 -10.51
N THR A 302 -13.61 -4.54 -9.59
CA THR A 302 -14.30 -3.94 -8.44
C THR A 302 -14.42 -2.44 -8.66
N ILE A 303 -15.61 -1.87 -8.43
CA ILE A 303 -15.79 -0.42 -8.42
C ILE A 303 -15.96 -0.01 -6.97
N ASN A 304 -14.94 0.65 -6.44
CA ASN A 304 -15.02 1.24 -5.10
C ASN A 304 -15.58 2.64 -5.21
N VAL A 305 -16.74 2.82 -4.59
CA VAL A 305 -17.45 4.10 -4.53
C VAL A 305 -17.48 4.55 -3.09
N SER A 306 -16.90 5.71 -2.80
CA SER A 306 -17.00 6.37 -1.49
C SER A 306 -17.62 7.75 -1.64
N GLY A 307 -18.52 8.08 -0.73
CA GLY A 307 -19.21 9.37 -0.71
C GLY A 307 -20.39 9.32 0.23
N TYR A 308 -20.95 10.50 0.51
CA TYR A 308 -22.15 10.61 1.32
C TYR A 308 -23.38 10.32 0.47
N VAL A 309 -24.26 9.48 0.99
CA VAL A 309 -25.62 9.35 0.45
C VAL A 309 -26.42 10.52 1.02
N GLU A 310 -26.95 11.36 0.14
CA GLU A 310 -27.79 12.49 0.50
C GLU A 310 -29.10 12.02 1.16
N PRO A 311 -29.79 12.88 1.93
CA PRO A 311 -31.06 12.51 2.58
C PRO A 311 -32.15 12.00 1.64
N ASP A 312 -32.07 12.31 0.34
CA ASP A 312 -32.99 11.83 -0.70
C ASP A 312 -32.60 10.47 -1.30
N GLY A 313 -31.50 9.87 -0.84
CA GLY A 313 -30.98 8.59 -1.31
C GLY A 313 -30.00 8.69 -2.49
N THR A 314 -29.63 9.89 -2.92
CA THR A 314 -28.71 10.10 -4.04
C THR A 314 -27.25 10.04 -3.60
N LEU A 315 -26.40 9.37 -4.39
CA LEU A 315 -24.95 9.42 -4.27
C LEU A 315 -24.37 9.99 -5.56
N HIS A 316 -23.73 11.16 -5.49
CA HIS A 316 -23.14 11.80 -6.65
C HIS A 316 -21.78 11.20 -7.00
N LEU A 317 -21.70 10.52 -8.15
CA LEU A 317 -20.45 9.99 -8.69
C LEU A 317 -19.86 10.95 -9.72
N SER A 318 -18.63 11.40 -9.49
CA SER A 318 -17.87 12.09 -10.54
C SER A 318 -17.40 11.08 -11.58
N PRO A 319 -17.35 11.44 -12.88
CA PRO A 319 -16.79 10.57 -13.91
C PRO A 319 -15.38 10.14 -13.52
N THR A 320 -15.21 8.85 -13.28
CA THR A 320 -13.95 8.25 -12.85
C THR A 320 -13.59 7.15 -13.84
N ALA A 321 -12.32 7.08 -14.23
CA ALA A 321 -11.87 6.10 -15.21
C ALA A 321 -12.05 4.67 -14.66
N PHE A 322 -12.61 3.79 -15.50
CA PHE A 322 -12.73 2.38 -15.20
C PHE A 322 -11.50 1.64 -15.72
N TYR A 323 -10.82 0.89 -14.85
CA TYR A 323 -9.64 0.10 -15.21
C TYR A 323 -10.00 -1.38 -15.27
N LEU A 324 -9.66 -2.02 -16.40
CA LEU A 324 -9.83 -3.45 -16.59
C LEU A 324 -8.62 -4.18 -16.00
N SER A 325 -8.86 -5.12 -15.09
CA SER A 325 -7.85 -6.09 -14.61
C SER A 325 -7.60 -7.18 -15.64
#